data_AF-A0A6A4HHL6-F1
#
_entry.id   AF-A0A6A4HHL6-F1
#
_cell.length_a   1.000
_cell.length_b   1.000
_cell.length_c   1.000
_cell.angle_alpha   90.00
_cell.angle_beta   90.00
_cell.angle_gamma   90.00
#
_symmetry.space_group_name_H-M   'P 1'
#
loop_
_entity.id
_entity.type
_entity.pdbx_description
1 polymer ?
#
loop_
_entity_poly.entity_id
_entity_poly.type
_entity_poly.pdbx_seq_one_letter_code
_entity_poly.pdbx_strand_id
1 'polypeptide(L)' 'YRTKRSIFQDINTNMITEAYHHVLKTKFLCGKRNRRIDHLVYVLIEELLPYYITKHKRQDFGFEGLSIEVRKRKDV' A
#
# COMPACT_ATOMS: atom_id res chain seq x y z
N TYR A 1 20.48 -6.29 -23.60
CA TYR A 1 20.10 -4.87 -23.50
C TYR A 1 19.16 -4.67 -22.31
N ARG A 2 19.68 -4.25 -21.15
CA ARG A 2 18.88 -3.87 -19.98
C ARG A 2 18.77 -2.34 -20.01
N THR A 3 17.69 -1.85 -20.62
CA THR A 3 17.40 -0.42 -20.75
C THR A 3 17.42 0.22 -19.36
N LYS A 4 18.13 1.35 -19.27
CA LYS A 4 18.31 2.22 -18.09
C LYS A 4 17.03 2.28 -17.22
N ARG A 5 16.95 1.45 -16.18
CA ARG A 5 16.03 1.66 -15.05
C ARG A 5 16.86 2.16 -13.89
N SER A 6 16.48 3.31 -13.36
CA SER A 6 17.17 3.97 -12.26
C SER A 6 17.08 3.08 -11.02
N ILE A 7 18.20 2.81 -10.36
CA ILE A 7 18.28 2.04 -9.09
C ILE A 7 17.28 2.58 -8.05
N PHE A 8 16.96 3.87 -8.11
CA PHE A 8 16.01 4.55 -7.24
C PHE A 8 14.53 4.25 -7.53
N GLN A 9 14.18 3.80 -8.75
CA GLN A 9 12.84 3.33 -9.07
C GLN A 9 12.60 1.94 -8.47
N ASP A 10 13.54 1.01 -8.63
CA ASP A 10 13.39 -0.35 -8.11
C ASP A 10 13.33 -0.38 -6.57
N ILE A 11 14.16 0.42 -5.87
CA ILE A 11 14.18 0.41 -4.39
C ILE A 11 12.88 0.98 -3.79
N ASN A 12 12.38 2.11 -4.30
CA ASN A 12 11.17 2.72 -3.74
C ASN A 12 9.92 1.90 -4.10
N THR A 13 9.80 1.43 -5.34
CA THR A 13 8.69 0.57 -5.74
C THR A 13 8.69 -0.73 -4.94
N ASN A 14 9.86 -1.33 -4.70
CA ASN A 14 9.97 -2.52 -3.87
C ASN A 14 9.58 -2.23 -2.41
N MET A 15 10.04 -1.12 -1.82
CA MET A 15 9.70 -0.74 -0.44
C MET A 15 8.22 -0.43 -0.24
N ILE A 16 7.58 0.27 -1.18
CA ILE A 16 6.14 0.59 -1.13
C ILE A 16 5.31 -0.69 -1.27
N THR A 17 5.70 -1.56 -2.20
CA THR A 17 5.04 -2.84 -2.44
C THR A 17 5.17 -3.76 -1.22
N GLU A 18 6.36 -3.84 -0.63
CA GLU A 18 6.61 -4.60 0.61
C GLU A 18 5.79 -4.06 1.80
N ALA A 19 5.75 -2.73 1.98
CA ALA A 19 4.94 -2.11 3.03
C ALA A 19 3.44 -2.40 2.84
N TYR A 20 2.96 -2.34 1.60
CA TYR A 20 1.60 -2.70 1.24
C TYR A 20 1.30 -4.17 1.56
N HIS A 21 2.18 -5.09 1.17
CA HIS A 21 2.04 -6.53 1.48
C HIS A 21 2.07 -6.80 2.98
N HIS A 22 2.91 -6.08 3.74
CA HIS A 22 2.96 -6.20 5.18
C HIS A 22 1.62 -5.81 5.81
N VAL A 23 1.04 -4.67 5.43
CA VAL A 23 -0.28 -4.22 5.90
C VAL A 23 -1.36 -5.22 5.52
N LEU A 24 -1.41 -5.67 4.26
CA LEU A 24 -2.37 -6.66 3.78
C LEU A 24 -2.30 -7.96 4.60
N LYS A 25 -1.09 -8.49 4.80
CA LYS A 25 -0.86 -9.74 5.54
C LYS A 25 -1.24 -9.63 7.02
N THR A 26 -0.88 -8.51 7.65
CA THR A 26 -1.02 -8.32 9.11
C THR A 26 -2.42 -7.88 9.53
N LYS A 27 -3.04 -6.93 8.81
CA LYS A 27 -4.36 -6.40 9.17
C LYS A 27 -5.53 -7.18 8.61
N PHE A 28 -5.42 -7.69 7.39
CA PHE A 28 -6.59 -8.20 6.65
C PHE A 28 -6.56 -9.73 6.46
N LEU A 29 -5.39 -10.33 6.30
CA LEU A 29 -5.27 -11.77 6.09
C LEU A 29 -4.97 -12.56 7.39
N CYS A 30 -4.98 -11.89 8.55
CA CYS A 30 -4.81 -12.48 9.89
C CYS A 30 -3.67 -13.51 10.02
N GLY A 31 -2.60 -13.36 9.22
CA GLY A 31 -1.46 -14.27 9.20
C GLY A 31 -1.75 -15.74 8.81
N LYS A 32 -2.99 -16.11 8.45
CA LYS A 32 -3.38 -17.50 8.13
C LYS A 32 -3.34 -17.75 6.62
N ARG A 33 -2.97 -18.97 6.23
CA ARG A 33 -2.85 -19.43 4.83
C ARG A 33 -4.21 -19.56 4.11
N ASN A 34 -5.02 -18.51 4.07
CA ASN A 34 -6.16 -18.45 3.14
C ASN A 34 -5.63 -18.11 1.73
N ARG A 35 -5.05 -19.12 1.07
CA ARG A 35 -4.48 -19.03 -0.30
C ARG A 35 -5.55 -19.12 -1.41
N ARG A 36 -6.82 -18.95 -1.07
CA ARG A 36 -7.90 -18.96 -2.05
C ARG A 36 -7.98 -17.60 -2.72
N ILE A 37 -7.83 -17.61 -4.05
CA ILE A 37 -7.83 -16.38 -4.86
C ILE A 37 -9.16 -15.65 -4.73
N ASP A 38 -10.28 -16.39 -4.65
CA ASP A 38 -11.62 -15.85 -4.41
C ASP A 38 -11.69 -15.01 -3.12
N HIS A 39 -11.28 -15.57 -2.00
CA HIS A 39 -11.22 -14.86 -0.71
C HIS A 39 -10.25 -13.67 -0.77
N LEU A 40 -9.12 -13.78 -1.46
CA LEU A 40 -8.19 -12.66 -1.63
C LEU A 40 -8.84 -11.51 -2.41
N VAL A 41 -9.53 -11.81 -3.51
CA VAL A 41 -10.24 -10.81 -4.31
C VAL A 41 -11.33 -10.12 -3.48
N TYR A 42 -12.10 -10.88 -2.71
CA TYR A 42 -13.08 -10.34 -1.78
C TYR A 42 -12.44 -9.36 -0.78
N VAL A 43 -11.38 -9.76 -0.09
CA VAL A 43 -10.69 -8.90 0.89
C VAL A 43 -10.12 -7.64 0.25
N LEU A 44 -9.57 -7.74 -0.96
CA LEU A 44 -9.03 -6.58 -1.67
C LEU A 44 -10.11 -5.56 -2.01
N ILE A 45 -11.30 -6.02 -2.43
CA ILE A 45 -12.39 -5.15 -2.88
C ILE A 45 -13.20 -4.62 -1.70
N GLU A 46 -13.66 -5.50 -0.82
CA GLU A 46 -14.65 -5.16 0.20
C GLU A 46 -14.03 -4.61 1.48
N GLU A 47 -12.77 -4.94 1.78
CA GLU A 47 -12.13 -4.51 3.04
C GLU A 47 -11.00 -3.50 2.80
N LEU A 48 -10.08 -3.83 1.88
CA LEU A 48 -8.87 -3.04 1.70
C LEU A 48 -9.14 -1.70 1.01
N LEU A 49 -9.96 -1.67 -0.05
CA LEU A 49 -10.29 -0.43 -0.77
C LEU A 49 -11.02 0.59 0.14
N PRO A 50 -12.10 0.23 0.86
CA PRO A 50 -12.76 1.16 1.78
C PRO A 50 -11.84 1.66 2.90
N TYR A 51 -10.93 0.82 3.38
CA TYR A 51 -9.91 1.24 4.34
C TYR A 51 -9.02 2.35 3.79
N TYR A 52 -8.47 2.20 2.57
CA TYR A 52 -7.62 3.24 1.98
C TYR A 52 -8.40 4.50 1.59
N ILE A 53 -9.64 4.38 1.14
CA ILE A 53 -10.51 5.53 0.87
C ILE A 53 -10.75 6.32 2.16
N THR A 54 -11.09 5.64 3.24
CA THR A 54 -11.33 6.27 4.54
C THR A 54 -10.05 6.90 5.09
N LYS A 55 -8.92 6.20 4.94
CA LYS A 55 -7.60 6.70 5.33
C LYS A 55 -7.25 7.97 4.57
N HIS A 56 -7.44 7.99 3.25
CA HIS A 56 -7.17 9.17 2.43
C HIS A 56 -8.06 10.35 2.84
N LYS A 57 -9.37 10.11 3.03
CA LYS A 57 -10.28 11.15 3.54
C LYS A 57 -9.80 11.71 4.88
N ARG A 58 -9.38 10.86 5.82
CA ARG A 58 -8.85 11.31 7.12
C ARG A 58 -7.56 12.12 6.98
N GLN A 59 -6.71 11.79 6.03
CA GLN A 59 -5.51 12.57 5.70
C GLN A 59 -5.90 13.94 5.11
N ASP A 60 -6.88 14.00 4.21
CA ASP A 60 -7.39 15.25 3.63
C ASP A 60 -7.97 16.17 4.71
N PHE A 61 -8.67 15.60 5.70
CA PHE A 61 -9.20 16.33 6.86
C PHE A 61 -8.14 16.63 7.94
N GLY A 62 -6.89 16.20 7.77
CA GLY A 62 -5.79 16.49 8.71
C GLY A 62 -5.77 15.63 9.97
N PHE A 63 -6.61 14.58 10.08
CA PHE A 63 -6.61 13.65 11.22
C PHE A 63 -5.46 12.63 11.17
N GLU A 64 -4.91 12.37 9.98
CA GLU A 64 -3.77 11.49 9.78
C GLU A 64 -2.63 12.22 9.07
N GLY A 65 -1.38 11.95 9.47
CA GLY A 65 -0.20 12.53 8.82
C GLY A 65 -0.08 12.12 7.34
N LEU A 66 0.55 12.99 6.55
CA LEU A 66 0.80 12.75 5.12
C LEU A 66 1.50 11.39 4.91
N SER A 67 1.10 10.69 3.86
CA SER A 67 1.84 9.49 3.46
C SER A 67 3.29 9.85 3.12
N ILE A 68 4.21 8.89 3.31
CA ILE A 68 5.65 9.09 3.05
C ILE A 68 5.89 9.60 1.62
N GLU A 69 5.09 9.13 0.66
CA GLU A 69 5.13 9.59 -0.73
C GLU A 69 4.71 11.05 -0.89
N VAL A 70 3.59 11.46 -0.26
CA VAL A 70 3.10 12.85 -0.35
C VAL A 70 4.05 13.80 0.37
N ARG A 71 4.68 13.35 1.48
CA ARG A 71 5.71 14.13 2.17
C ARG A 71 6.95 14.33 1.29
N LYS A 72 7.44 13.25 0.66
CA LYS A 72 8.58 13.34 -0.27
C LYS A 72 8.31 14.22 -1.49
N ARG A 73 7.07 14.29 -1.99
CA ARG A 73 6.70 15.20 -3.10
C ARG A 73 6.62 16.67 -2.69
N LYS A 74 6.41 16.97 -1.40
CA LYS A 74 6.40 18.35 -0.88
C LYS A 74 7.80 18.86 -0.49
N ASP A 75 8.74 17.96 -0.24
CA ASP A 75 10.15 18.27 0.05
C ASP A 75 11.01 18.50 -1.22
N VAL A 76 10.42 18.36 -2.42
CA VAL A 76 11.04 18.67 -3.73
C VAL A 76 10.43 19.96 -4.26
#